data_AF-A0AAD5TUX9-F1
#
_entry.id   AF-A0AAD5TUX9-F1
#
_cell.length_a   1.000
_cell.length_b   1.000
_cell.length_c   1.000
_cell.angle_alpha   90.00
_cell.angle_beta   90.00
_cell.angle_gamma   90.00
#
_symmetry.space_group_name_H-M   'P 1'
#
loop_
_entity.id
_entity.type
_entity.pdbx_description
1 polymer ?
#
loop_
_entity_poly.entity_id
_entity_poly.type
_entity_poly.pdbx_seq_one_letter_code
_entity_poly.pdbx_strand_id
1 'polypeptide(L)'
;MATLRQVIRGCRKPSIKKSASPALDGNPQRRGVCLKVFTVKPKKPNSAQRKVARVRLTTGKVIVAYIPGEGHNLQEHSVVLVRGGRLTDCPGVRYKIIRGVLDCPGVIGRMSSRIIIIVKEVDIVVLEEVEEVVVLEEVKEVVEVG
;
A
#
# COMPACT_ATOMS: atom_id res chain seq x y z
N MET A 1 -1.91 -5.90 44.54
CA MET A 1 -1.73 -7.37 44.54
C MET A 1 -3.05 -7.99 45.03
N ALA A 2 -3.61 -8.99 44.35
CA ALA A 2 -4.84 -9.65 44.81
C ALA A 2 -4.53 -10.83 45.76
N THR A 3 -5.35 -11.04 46.78
CA THR A 3 -5.19 -12.14 47.74
C THR A 3 -5.58 -13.49 47.11
N LEU A 4 -5.06 -14.60 47.67
CA LEU A 4 -5.34 -15.96 47.16
C LEU A 4 -6.85 -16.24 47.04
N ARG A 5 -7.62 -15.84 48.06
CA ARG A 5 -9.07 -16.02 48.12
C ARG A 5 -9.81 -15.24 47.02
N GLN A 6 -9.27 -14.08 46.62
CA GLN A 6 -9.81 -13.30 45.49
C GLN A 6 -9.52 -13.99 44.16
N VAL A 7 -8.32 -14.56 43.99
CA VAL A 7 -7.94 -15.28 42.76
C VAL A 7 -8.79 -16.54 42.59
N ILE A 8 -9.01 -17.31 43.67
CA ILE A 8 -9.91 -18.48 43.67
C ILE A 8 -11.35 -18.08 43.29
N ARG A 9 -11.81 -16.90 43.69
CA ARG A 9 -13.11 -16.33 43.30
C ARG A 9 -13.15 -15.75 41.87
N GLY A 10 -12.09 -15.90 41.08
CA GLY A 10 -12.06 -15.49 39.68
C GLY A 10 -11.80 -14.00 39.44
N CYS A 11 -11.08 -13.31 40.32
CA CYS A 11 -10.79 -11.88 40.14
C CYS A 11 -9.88 -11.56 38.93
N ARG A 12 -9.17 -12.55 38.37
CA ARG A 12 -8.35 -12.40 37.16
C ARG A 12 -9.18 -12.73 35.93
N LYS A 13 -9.48 -11.72 35.11
CA LYS A 13 -10.10 -11.88 33.79
C LYS A 13 -9.05 -11.66 32.70
N PRO A 14 -9.00 -12.51 31.65
CA PRO A 14 -8.11 -12.27 30.53
C PRO A 14 -8.53 -10.98 29.80
N SER A 15 -7.55 -10.16 29.40
CA SER A 15 -7.83 -8.98 28.58
C SER A 15 -7.99 -9.38 27.12
N ILE A 16 -9.14 -9.04 26.52
CA ILE A 16 -9.39 -9.30 25.10
C ILE A 16 -8.65 -8.24 24.28
N LYS A 17 -7.63 -8.67 23.52
CA LYS A 17 -6.89 -7.79 22.60
C LYS A 17 -7.67 -7.64 21.29
N LYS A 18 -8.01 -6.40 20.93
CA LYS A 18 -8.63 -6.09 19.63
C LYS A 18 -7.55 -6.04 18.55
N SER A 19 -7.88 -6.52 17.34
CA SER A 19 -6.95 -6.47 16.23
C SER A 19 -6.68 -5.02 15.79
N ALA A 20 -5.45 -4.76 15.35
CA ALA A 20 -5.07 -3.45 14.81
C ALA A 20 -5.80 -3.14 13.48
N SER A 21 -6.29 -4.17 12.79
CA SER A 21 -6.88 -4.12 11.45
C SER A 21 -8.23 -4.88 11.39
N PRO A 22 -9.29 -4.37 12.03
CA PRO A 22 -10.56 -5.09 12.18
C PRO A 22 -11.38 -5.25 10.89
N ALA A 23 -11.07 -4.50 9.82
CA ALA A 23 -11.80 -4.61 8.55
C ALA A 23 -11.28 -5.75 7.65
N LEU A 24 -10.11 -6.31 7.95
CA LEU A 24 -9.55 -7.42 7.19
C LEU A 24 -10.05 -8.79 7.67
N ASP A 25 -10.80 -8.84 8.78
CA ASP A 25 -11.37 -10.06 9.38
C ASP A 25 -10.36 -11.21 9.50
N GLY A 26 -9.12 -10.91 9.89
CA GLY A 26 -8.04 -11.90 10.06
C GLY A 26 -7.20 -12.16 8.81
N ASN A 27 -7.61 -11.68 7.63
CA ASN A 27 -6.83 -11.84 6.40
C ASN A 27 -5.63 -10.87 6.36
N PRO A 28 -4.50 -11.26 5.75
CA PRO A 28 -3.34 -10.37 5.61
C PRO A 28 -3.60 -9.22 4.63
N GLN A 29 -4.34 -9.51 3.56
CA GLN A 29 -4.70 -8.56 2.51
C GLN A 29 -6.12 -8.79 2.00
N ARG A 30 -6.76 -7.74 1.52
CA ARG A 30 -8.06 -7.83 0.85
C ARG A 30 -8.16 -6.89 -0.33
N ARG A 31 -8.86 -7.36 -1.36
CA ARG A 31 -9.24 -6.56 -2.52
C ARG A 31 -10.31 -5.54 -2.13
N GLY A 32 -10.30 -4.39 -2.78
CA GLY A 32 -11.33 -3.37 -2.65
C GLY A 32 -11.37 -2.44 -3.84
N VAL A 33 -12.42 -1.64 -3.91
CA VAL A 33 -12.66 -0.65 -4.97
C VAL A 33 -12.56 0.75 -4.36
N CYS A 34 -11.80 1.63 -5.00
CA CYS A 34 -11.71 3.04 -4.60
C CYS A 34 -13.03 3.75 -4.85
N LEU A 35 -13.59 4.37 -3.82
CA LEU A 35 -14.77 5.24 -3.92
C LEU A 35 -14.36 6.68 -4.21
N LYS A 36 -13.31 7.16 -3.55
CA LYS A 36 -12.79 8.52 -3.72
C LYS A 36 -11.32 8.58 -3.35
N VAL A 37 -10.54 9.29 -4.14
CA VAL A 37 -9.14 9.60 -3.87
C VAL A 37 -9.02 11.06 -3.44
N PHE A 38 -8.35 11.32 -2.32
CA PHE A 38 -8.22 12.68 -1.76
C PHE A 38 -6.97 12.80 -0.88
N THR A 39 -6.64 14.03 -0.49
CA THR A 39 -5.51 14.32 0.38
C THR A 39 -5.96 14.68 1.79
N VAL A 40 -5.19 14.25 2.80
CA VAL A 40 -5.45 14.52 4.21
C VAL A 40 -4.22 15.19 4.84
N LYS A 41 -4.46 16.23 5.63
CA LYS A 41 -3.40 16.88 6.43
C LYS A 41 -3.13 16.05 7.70
N PRO A 42 -1.85 15.79 8.06
CA PRO A 42 -1.49 15.05 9.26
C PRO A 42 -1.79 15.84 10.54
N LYS A 43 -1.71 15.16 11.69
CA LYS A 43 -1.72 15.81 12.99
C LYS A 43 -0.46 16.67 13.16
N LYS A 44 -0.60 17.87 13.75
CA LYS A 44 0.52 18.69 14.26
C LYS A 44 1.40 17.79 15.16
N PRO A 45 2.73 17.75 15.03
CA PRO A 45 3.68 18.76 14.50
C PRO A 45 3.97 18.69 13.00
N ASN A 46 3.52 17.64 12.31
CA ASN A 46 3.91 17.40 10.92
C ASN A 46 3.10 18.28 9.96
N SER A 47 3.72 18.69 8.85
CA SER A 47 3.08 19.42 7.75
C SER A 47 3.37 18.69 6.44
N ALA A 48 2.35 18.07 5.87
CA ALA A 48 2.44 17.39 4.58
C ALA A 48 1.03 17.18 4.01
N GLN A 49 0.94 16.79 2.74
CA GLN A 49 -0.29 16.26 2.17
C GLN A 49 -0.16 14.75 2.01
N ARG A 50 -0.93 13.99 2.81
CA ARG A 50 -0.95 12.53 2.71
C ARG A 50 -2.00 12.12 1.68
N LYS A 51 -1.59 11.40 0.64
CA LYS A 51 -2.46 10.83 -0.39
C LYS A 51 -3.20 9.61 0.16
N VAL A 52 -4.52 9.63 0.10
CA VAL A 52 -5.39 8.65 0.77
C VAL A 52 -6.55 8.30 -0.15
N ALA A 53 -7.04 7.07 -0.07
CA ALA A 53 -8.25 6.64 -0.76
C ALA A 53 -9.29 6.11 0.23
N ARG A 54 -10.56 6.44 -0.01
CA ARG A 54 -11.69 5.71 0.56
C ARG A 54 -11.90 4.47 -0.30
N VAL A 55 -11.87 3.30 0.33
CA VAL A 55 -11.94 2.00 -0.35
C VAL A 55 -13.08 1.19 0.25
N ARG A 56 -13.92 0.61 -0.61
CA ARG A 56 -14.90 -0.40 -0.24
C ARG A 56 -14.27 -1.77 -0.41
N LEU A 57 -14.08 -2.49 0.69
CA LEU A 57 -13.56 -3.87 0.65
C LEU A 57 -14.62 -4.83 0.09
N THR A 58 -14.17 -6.01 -0.34
CA THR A 58 -15.06 -7.11 -0.75
C THR A 58 -16.06 -7.51 0.34
N THR A 59 -15.76 -7.29 1.61
CA THR A 59 -16.69 -7.52 2.72
C THR A 59 -17.72 -6.42 2.95
N GLY A 60 -17.79 -5.43 2.06
CA GLY A 60 -18.73 -4.31 2.15
C GLY A 60 -18.30 -3.21 3.12
N LYS A 61 -17.31 -3.45 3.98
CA LYS A 61 -16.76 -2.43 4.89
C LYS A 61 -16.04 -1.34 4.11
N VAL A 62 -16.38 -0.08 4.40
CA VAL A 62 -15.71 1.09 3.84
C VAL A 62 -14.59 1.53 4.77
N ILE A 63 -13.38 1.64 4.23
CA ILE A 63 -12.18 2.01 4.97
C ILE A 63 -11.47 3.18 4.30
N VAL A 64 -10.54 3.78 5.05
CA VAL A 64 -9.64 4.81 4.56
C VAL A 64 -8.23 4.23 4.54
N ALA A 65 -7.60 4.21 3.37
CA ALA A 65 -6.31 3.58 3.13
C ALA A 65 -5.28 4.57 2.58
N TYR A 66 -4.07 4.55 3.12
CA TYR A 66 -2.96 5.38 2.68
C TYR A 66 -2.33 4.83 1.39
N ILE A 67 -1.98 5.73 0.46
CA ILE A 67 -1.27 5.40 -0.77
C ILE A 67 0.23 5.68 -0.54
N PRO A 68 1.09 4.64 -0.48
CA PRO A 68 2.51 4.84 -0.22
C PRO A 68 3.27 5.26 -1.48
N GLY A 69 4.34 6.02 -1.27
CA GLY A 69 5.28 6.43 -2.32
C GLY A 69 4.95 7.78 -2.98
N GLU A 70 5.67 8.05 -4.06
CA GLU A 70 5.56 9.26 -4.87
C GLU A 70 4.75 8.97 -6.13
N GLY A 71 3.92 9.94 -6.53
CA GLY A 71 2.93 9.72 -7.59
C GLY A 71 1.88 8.64 -7.26
N HIS A 72 0.74 8.68 -7.93
CA HIS A 72 -0.22 7.57 -8.01
C HIS A 72 -1.15 7.84 -9.19
N ASN A 73 -1.66 6.76 -9.80
CA ASN A 73 -2.60 6.80 -10.92
C ASN A 73 -4.00 6.29 -10.51
N LEU A 74 -4.32 6.31 -9.21
CA LEU A 74 -5.61 5.79 -8.75
C LEU A 74 -6.69 6.83 -8.99
N GLN A 75 -7.81 6.35 -9.52
CA GLN A 75 -9.01 7.12 -9.78
C GLN A 75 -10.17 6.52 -8.98
N GLU A 76 -11.36 7.09 -9.15
CA GLU A 76 -12.57 6.43 -8.67
C GLU A 76 -12.75 5.09 -9.42
N HIS A 77 -13.29 4.10 -8.74
CA HIS A 77 -13.49 2.73 -9.23
C HIS A 77 -12.24 1.88 -9.50
N SER A 78 -11.03 2.42 -9.33
CA SER A 78 -9.83 1.59 -9.40
C SER A 78 -9.84 0.47 -8.35
N VAL A 79 -9.46 -0.73 -8.75
CA VAL A 79 -9.37 -1.91 -7.91
C VAL A 79 -7.98 -1.97 -7.29
N VAL A 80 -7.95 -2.08 -5.96
CA VAL A 80 -6.72 -2.04 -5.17
C VAL A 80 -6.64 -3.20 -4.19
N LEU A 81 -5.40 -3.56 -3.84
CA LEU A 81 -5.12 -4.52 -2.80
C LEU A 81 -4.70 -3.77 -1.53
N VAL A 82 -5.38 -4.05 -0.42
CA VAL A 82 -5.20 -3.35 0.85
C VAL A 82 -4.60 -4.29 1.89
N ARG A 83 -3.59 -3.80 2.62
CA ARG A 83 -3.01 -4.46 3.79
C ARG A 83 -3.20 -3.65 5.07
N GLY A 84 -3.03 -4.32 6.19
CA GLY A 84 -2.98 -3.68 7.51
C GLY A 84 -1.75 -2.78 7.64
N GLY A 85 -1.91 -1.63 8.30
CA GLY A 85 -0.79 -0.74 8.58
C GLY A 85 -1.28 0.66 8.94
N ARG A 86 -1.24 0.99 10.22
CA ARG A 86 -1.61 2.33 10.68
C ARG A 86 -0.63 3.37 10.17
N LEU A 87 -1.16 4.48 9.66
CA LEU A 87 -0.37 5.69 9.47
C LEU A 87 -0.37 6.44 10.81
N THR A 88 0.80 6.63 11.39
CA THR A 88 0.97 7.28 12.71
C THR A 88 0.45 8.72 12.69
N ASP A 89 0.65 9.41 11.58
CA ASP A 89 0.48 10.85 11.47
C ASP A 89 -0.98 11.26 11.27
N CYS A 90 -1.76 10.45 10.55
CA CYS A 90 -3.15 10.75 10.23
C CYS A 90 -4.09 9.88 11.08
N PRO A 91 -4.89 10.46 11.99
CA PRO A 91 -5.90 9.70 12.70
C PRO A 91 -6.95 9.14 11.71
N GLY A 92 -7.44 7.93 11.98
CA GLY A 92 -8.43 7.25 11.13
C GLY A 92 -7.86 6.44 9.97
N VAL A 93 -6.61 6.64 9.58
CA VAL A 93 -5.97 5.88 8.49
C VAL A 93 -5.25 4.65 9.04
N ARG A 94 -5.93 3.49 9.00
CA ARG A 94 -5.47 2.22 9.60
C ARG A 94 -4.90 1.21 8.59
N TYR A 95 -5.03 1.51 7.31
CA TYR A 95 -4.70 0.60 6.22
C TYR A 95 -3.79 1.26 5.20
N LYS A 96 -3.04 0.45 4.46
CA LYS A 96 -2.17 0.87 3.37
C LYS A 96 -2.51 0.11 2.11
N ILE A 97 -2.48 0.78 0.98
CA ILE A 97 -2.59 0.14 -0.33
C ILE A 97 -1.23 -0.47 -0.71
N ILE A 98 -1.25 -1.66 -1.30
CA ILE A 98 -0.07 -2.31 -1.86
C ILE A 98 0.14 -1.78 -3.28
N ARG A 99 1.38 -1.46 -3.63
CA ARG A 99 1.78 -0.95 -4.95
C ARG A 99 2.37 -2.08 -5.79
N GLY A 100 2.23 -1.99 -7.11
CA GLY A 100 2.66 -3.00 -8.08
C GLY A 100 1.69 -4.17 -8.23
N VAL A 101 0.45 -4.03 -7.76
CA VAL A 101 -0.58 -5.08 -7.84
C VAL A 101 -1.93 -4.44 -8.21
N LEU A 102 -2.71 -5.09 -9.08
CA LEU A 102 -3.96 -4.59 -9.65
C LEU A 102 -3.76 -3.21 -10.35
N ASP A 103 -4.68 -2.27 -10.18
CA ASP A 103 -4.67 -0.97 -10.86
C ASP A 103 -3.69 0.03 -10.23
N CYS A 104 -2.89 -0.43 -9.26
CA CYS A 104 -1.98 0.38 -8.49
C CYS A 104 -0.54 0.13 -8.98
N PRO A 105 -0.04 0.88 -9.99
CA PRO A 105 1.27 0.63 -10.56
C PRO A 105 2.39 0.86 -9.53
N GLY A 106 3.58 0.37 -9.85
CA GLY A 106 4.77 0.67 -9.06
C GLY A 106 5.12 2.15 -9.04
N VAL A 107 6.06 2.53 -8.16
CA VAL A 107 6.66 3.87 -8.20
C VAL A 107 7.82 3.84 -9.19
N ILE A 108 7.87 4.79 -10.11
CA ILE A 108 8.93 4.87 -11.14
C ILE A 108 10.17 5.53 -10.54
N GLY A 109 11.37 5.10 -10.95
CA GLY A 109 12.63 5.79 -10.63
C GLY A 109 13.15 5.63 -9.19
N ARG A 110 12.63 4.68 -8.40
CA ARG A 110 13.15 4.39 -7.06
C ARG A 110 14.31 3.38 -7.14
N MET A 111 15.52 3.84 -6.83
CA MET A 111 16.72 2.98 -6.81
C MET A 111 16.84 2.13 -5.54
N SER A 112 16.32 2.62 -4.40
CA SER A 112 16.43 1.97 -3.09
C SER A 112 15.06 1.52 -2.54
N SER A 113 15.05 0.44 -1.74
CA SER A 113 13.85 -0.09 -1.07
C SER A 113 12.74 -0.58 -2.00
N ARG A 114 13.11 -1.20 -3.14
CA ARG A 114 12.21 -1.70 -4.19
C ARG A 114 11.22 -2.79 -3.74
N ILE A 115 11.57 -3.57 -2.71
CA ILE A 115 10.74 -4.69 -2.24
C ILE A 115 9.48 -4.19 -1.49
N ILE A 116 9.57 -3.07 -0.78
CA ILE A 116 8.48 -2.55 0.07
C ILE A 116 7.41 -1.85 -0.79
N ILE A 117 7.83 -1.28 -1.92
CA ILE A 117 7.00 -0.60 -2.90
C ILE A 117 7.51 -1.10 -4.25
N ILE A 118 6.85 -2.09 -4.85
CA ILE A 118 7.31 -2.70 -6.10
C ILE A 118 7.50 -1.57 -7.13
N VAL A 119 8.72 -1.39 -7.59
CA VAL A 119 9.10 -0.45 -8.65
C VAL A 119 9.06 -1.25 -9.95
N LYS A 120 8.35 -0.75 -10.98
CA LYS A 120 8.65 -1.23 -12.33
C LYS A 120 10.01 -0.63 -12.68
N GLU A 121 11.02 -1.47 -12.83
CA GLU A 121 12.19 -1.08 -13.62
C GLU A 121 11.66 -0.57 -14.97
N VAL A 122 12.27 0.52 -15.46
CA VAL A 122 12.10 0.96 -16.83
C VAL A 122 12.45 -0.25 -17.70
N ASP A 123 11.53 -0.60 -18.61
CA ASP A 123 11.61 -1.67 -19.60
C ASP A 123 11.66 -3.12 -19.08
N ILE A 124 10.49 -3.66 -18.73
CA ILE A 124 10.21 -5.08 -19.00
C ILE A 124 9.09 -5.10 -20.03
N VAL A 125 9.50 -5.04 -21.31
CA VAL A 125 8.70 -5.56 -22.40
C VAL A 125 8.56 -7.05 -22.12
N VAL A 126 7.37 -7.50 -21.75
CA VAL A 126 7.05 -8.92 -21.77
C VAL A 126 6.94 -9.29 -23.24
N LEU A 127 8.07 -9.61 -23.86
CA LEU A 127 8.07 -10.44 -25.06
C LEU A 127 7.73 -11.84 -24.57
N GLU A 128 6.46 -12.23 -24.71
CA GLU A 128 6.11 -13.64 -24.79
C GLU A 128 6.88 -14.20 -26.00
N GLU A 129 7.80 -15.12 -25.74
CA GLU A 129 8.59 -15.81 -26.77
C GLU A 129 7.66 -16.49 -27.77
N VAL A 130 7.79 -16.17 -29.08
CA VAL A 130 8.23 -17.11 -30.14
C VAL A 130 8.74 -16.31 -31.36
N GLU A 131 9.92 -16.70 -31.87
CA GLU A 131 10.43 -16.53 -33.25
C GLU A 131 10.67 -15.11 -33.82
N GLU A 132 11.88 -14.58 -33.71
CA GLU A 132 12.96 -14.67 -34.72
C GLU A 132 14.08 -13.68 -34.40
N VAL A 133 15.31 -14.16 -34.55
CA VAL A 133 16.54 -13.39 -34.41
C VAL A 133 16.66 -12.44 -35.61
N VAL A 134 16.47 -11.14 -35.40
CA VAL A 134 17.02 -10.12 -36.32
C VAL A 134 17.85 -9.14 -35.50
N VAL A 135 19.14 -9.38 -35.57
CA VAL A 135 20.22 -8.49 -35.16
C VAL A 135 20.09 -7.20 -35.98
N LEU A 136 19.92 -6.06 -35.32
CA LEU A 136 20.32 -4.77 -35.89
C LEU A 136 21.33 -4.15 -34.93
N GLU A 137 22.60 -4.49 -35.20
CA GLU A 137 23.73 -3.59 -34.95
C GLU A 137 23.57 -2.30 -35.77
N GLU A 138 24.36 -1.30 -35.39
CA GLU A 138 24.59 0.01 -36.04
C GLU A 138 23.60 1.12 -35.62
N VAL A 139 24.00 2.32 -35.17
CA VAL A 139 25.24 3.09 -35.39
C VAL A 139 25.59 3.89 -34.14
N LYS A 140 26.88 3.89 -33.81
CA LYS A 140 27.57 4.79 -32.89
C LYS A 140 28.17 5.93 -33.71
N GLU A 141 27.70 7.16 -33.57
CA GLU A 141 28.45 8.38 -33.95
C GLU A 141 28.17 9.48 -32.91
N VAL A 142 29.15 9.90 -32.08
CA VAL A 142 30.27 10.84 -32.38
C VAL A 142 29.73 12.28 -32.36
N VAL A 143 30.32 13.30 -31.75
CA VAL A 143 31.46 13.59 -30.87
C VAL A 143 31.19 15.04 -30.41
N GLU A 144 31.82 15.46 -29.32
CA GLU A 144 32.02 16.85 -28.90
C GLU A 144 32.05 17.87 -30.06
N VAL A 145 31.24 18.93 -29.95
CA VAL A 145 31.43 20.17 -30.71
C VAL A 145 31.94 21.20 -29.69
N GLY A 146 33.07 21.81 -30.04
CA GLY A 146 33.82 22.76 -29.20
C GLY A 146 33.12 24.06 -28.88
#